data_AF-A0AA39FR78-F1
#
_entry.id   AF-A0AA39FR78-F1
#
_cell.length_a   1.000
_cell.length_b   1.000
_cell.length_c   1.000
_cell.angle_alpha   90.00
_cell.angle_beta   90.00
_cell.angle_gamma   90.00
#
_symmetry.space_group_name_H-M   'P 1'
#
loop_
_entity.id
_entity.type
_entity.pdbx_description
1 polymer ?
#
loop_
_entity_poly.entity_id
_entity_poly.type
_entity_poly.pdbx_seq_one_letter_code
_entity_poly.pdbx_strand_id
1 'polypeptide(L)'
;MNNTNSTHDCSDESSDTETLESFENEQDVNSELIDVGDSQVDTLMEPTTSFEISPIQQTSSSLSELKKFNDNNTSRSSRVQILTLMPSSWSVQKIIDVMGATKHMVQIAKKLVAEKGILATPAKKIGRELSAELLFPVMNFHNYDVFENELVYEVERWRQPSDS
;
A
#
# COMPACT_ATOMS: atom_id res chain seq x y z
N MET A 1 38.90 -36.62 -28.42
CA MET A 1 38.42 -38.01 -28.40
C MET A 1 37.37 -38.14 -27.31
N ASN A 2 36.17 -38.50 -27.75
CA ASN A 2 35.05 -39.14 -27.05
C ASN A 2 34.17 -38.31 -26.11
N ASN A 3 33.07 -37.91 -26.74
CA ASN A 3 31.79 -37.38 -26.31
C ASN A 3 30.91 -38.50 -25.69
N THR A 4 30.09 -38.20 -24.67
CA THR A 4 28.91 -39.02 -24.32
C THR A 4 27.76 -38.12 -23.87
N ASN A 5 26.84 -37.90 -24.82
CA ASN A 5 25.53 -37.30 -24.62
C ASN A 5 24.62 -38.28 -23.86
N SER A 6 23.90 -37.81 -22.84
CA SER A 6 22.80 -38.55 -22.22
C SER A 6 21.48 -38.00 -22.72
N THR A 7 20.93 -38.69 -23.72
CA THR A 7 19.61 -38.50 -24.28
C THR A 7 18.56 -39.03 -23.30
N HIS A 8 17.63 -38.20 -22.84
CA HIS A 8 16.34 -38.70 -22.35
C HIS A 8 15.25 -38.12 -23.25
N ASP A 9 14.78 -39.03 -24.09
CA ASP A 9 13.62 -38.93 -24.96
C ASP A 9 12.37 -39.24 -24.12
N CYS A 10 11.32 -38.43 -24.25
CA CYS A 10 9.96 -38.75 -23.84
C CYS A 10 9.03 -37.94 -24.73
N SER A 11 8.54 -38.61 -25.77
CA SER A 11 7.39 -38.21 -26.56
C SER A 11 6.16 -38.97 -26.05
N ASP A 12 5.03 -38.28 -25.92
CA ASP A 12 3.64 -38.77 -26.01
C ASP A 12 2.76 -37.50 -25.82
N GLU A 13 2.14 -36.88 -26.82
CA GLU A 13 1.15 -37.31 -27.82
C GLU A 13 -0.31 -37.19 -27.31
N SER A 14 -1.14 -36.61 -28.19
CA SER A 14 -2.60 -36.39 -28.16
C SER A 14 -3.08 -35.13 -27.39
N SER A 15 -3.50 -34.07 -28.10
CA SER A 15 -4.81 -33.86 -28.77
C SER A 15 -5.85 -33.35 -27.74
N ASP A 16 -6.73 -32.38 -27.97
CA ASP A 16 -7.47 -31.99 -29.16
C ASP A 16 -8.10 -30.59 -28.98
N THR A 17 -8.29 -29.95 -30.13
CA THR A 17 -9.43 -29.13 -30.57
C THR A 17 -9.87 -27.85 -29.85
N GLU A 18 -9.94 -26.83 -30.70
CA GLU A 18 -10.63 -25.55 -30.65
C GLU A 18 -12.09 -25.65 -30.19
N THR A 19 -12.53 -24.68 -29.36
CA THR A 19 -13.91 -24.20 -29.36
C THR A 19 -13.90 -22.68 -29.16
N LEU A 20 -14.04 -21.96 -30.27
CA LEU A 20 -14.52 -20.58 -30.32
C LEU A 20 -16.05 -20.64 -30.22
N GLU A 21 -16.62 -20.13 -29.13
CA GLU A 21 -18.04 -19.78 -29.09
C GLU A 21 -18.18 -18.28 -28.82
N SER A 22 -18.40 -17.58 -29.93
CA SER A 22 -19.07 -16.30 -29.99
C SER A 22 -20.49 -16.47 -29.44
N PHE A 23 -20.85 -15.70 -28.42
CA PHE A 23 -22.25 -15.46 -28.07
C PHE A 23 -22.54 -13.97 -28.20
N GLU A 24 -22.94 -13.59 -29.41
CA GLU A 24 -23.88 -12.49 -29.60
C GLU A 24 -25.23 -12.96 -29.05
N ASN A 25 -25.86 -12.16 -28.20
CA ASN A 25 -27.28 -12.33 -27.93
C ASN A 25 -27.93 -10.94 -27.85
N GLU A 26 -28.25 -10.42 -29.02
CA GLU A 26 -29.35 -9.48 -29.20
C GLU A 26 -30.66 -10.29 -29.13
N GLN A 27 -31.52 -9.97 -28.16
CA GLN A 27 -32.94 -10.24 -28.28
C GLN A 27 -33.74 -9.04 -27.78
N ASP A 28 -34.18 -8.25 -28.75
CA ASP A 28 -35.45 -7.54 -28.72
C ASP A 28 -36.60 -8.55 -28.76
N VAL A 29 -37.53 -8.46 -27.80
CA VAL A 29 -38.95 -8.84 -27.99
C VAL A 29 -39.86 -8.00 -27.08
N ASN A 30 -40.46 -6.99 -27.71
CA ASN A 30 -41.81 -6.44 -27.58
C ASN A 30 -42.68 -6.66 -26.32
N SER A 31 -43.20 -5.51 -25.88
CA SER A 31 -44.61 -5.19 -25.55
C SER A 31 -45.32 -5.91 -24.40
N GLU A 32 -45.54 -5.14 -23.32
CA GLU A 32 -46.82 -5.20 -22.63
C GLU A 32 -47.34 -3.78 -22.38
N LEU A 33 -48.46 -3.49 -23.04
CA LEU A 33 -49.23 -2.26 -22.95
C LEU A 33 -50.09 -2.35 -21.68
N ILE A 34 -49.81 -1.52 -20.67
CA ILE A 34 -50.68 -1.39 -19.50
C ILE A 34 -51.21 0.03 -19.47
N ASP A 35 -52.40 0.18 -20.07
CA ASP A 35 -53.31 1.30 -19.89
C ASP A 35 -54.11 1.06 -18.62
N VAL A 36 -53.89 1.85 -17.56
CA VAL A 36 -54.94 2.38 -16.67
C VAL A 36 -54.38 3.55 -15.85
N GLY A 37 -55.04 4.72 -15.94
CA GLY A 37 -55.35 5.49 -14.74
C GLY A 37 -54.66 6.85 -14.58
N ASP A 38 -55.37 7.88 -15.03
CA ASP A 38 -55.22 9.27 -14.59
C ASP A 38 -55.15 9.36 -13.05
N SER A 39 -54.01 9.85 -12.52
CA SER A 39 -53.95 10.36 -11.16
C SER A 39 -52.97 11.52 -11.11
N GLN A 40 -53.54 12.73 -11.09
CA GLN A 40 -52.80 13.94 -10.80
C GLN A 40 -52.25 13.87 -9.37
N VAL A 41 -50.92 13.89 -9.26
CA VAL A 41 -50.24 14.43 -8.07
C VAL A 41 -49.04 15.26 -8.54
N ASP A 42 -49.19 16.56 -8.32
CA ASP A 42 -48.18 17.57 -8.07
C ASP A 42 -46.82 17.46 -8.76
N THR A 43 -46.63 18.39 -9.70
CA THR A 43 -45.37 18.92 -10.19
C THR A 43 -44.40 19.24 -9.04
N LEU A 44 -43.58 18.27 -8.64
CA LEU A 44 -42.36 18.52 -7.89
C LEU A 44 -41.22 18.73 -8.89
N MET A 45 -40.86 19.99 -9.03
CA MET A 45 -39.68 20.50 -9.69
C MET A 45 -38.44 19.74 -9.21
N GLU A 46 -37.94 18.79 -10.00
CA GLU A 46 -36.60 18.24 -9.79
C GLU A 46 -35.57 19.23 -10.33
N PRO A 47 -34.70 19.83 -9.50
CA PRO A 47 -33.48 20.42 -10.02
C PRO A 47 -32.54 19.27 -10.34
N THR A 48 -32.66 18.69 -11.54
CA THR A 48 -31.52 18.07 -12.20
C THR A 48 -30.54 19.18 -12.55
N THR A 49 -29.85 19.70 -11.54
CA THR A 49 -28.54 20.32 -11.75
C THR A 49 -27.64 19.19 -12.18
N SER A 50 -27.66 18.93 -13.49
CA SER A 50 -26.56 18.32 -14.20
C SER A 50 -25.32 19.11 -13.82
N PHE A 51 -24.57 18.58 -12.86
CA PHE A 51 -23.19 18.94 -12.69
C PHE A 51 -22.47 18.45 -13.94
N GLU A 52 -22.45 19.28 -14.98
CA GLU A 52 -21.45 19.16 -16.03
C GLU A 52 -20.10 19.43 -15.37
N ILE A 53 -19.47 18.37 -14.87
CA ILE A 53 -18.06 18.39 -14.55
C ILE A 53 -17.35 18.45 -15.90
N SER A 54 -17.07 19.67 -16.33
CA SER A 54 -16.21 19.97 -17.47
C SER A 54 -14.92 19.12 -17.41
N PRO A 55 -14.40 18.63 -18.56
CA PRO A 55 -13.20 17.80 -18.56
C PRO A 55 -12.02 18.59 -18.00
N ILE A 56 -11.52 18.15 -16.84
CA ILE A 56 -10.41 18.75 -16.10
C ILE A 56 -9.14 18.70 -16.98
N GLN A 57 -8.81 19.80 -17.67
CA GLN A 57 -7.58 19.92 -18.44
C GLN A 57 -6.31 20.01 -17.56
N GLN A 58 -6.47 20.11 -16.24
CA GLN A 58 -5.38 20.30 -15.27
C GLN A 58 -4.74 19.00 -14.74
N THR A 59 -5.26 17.83 -15.14
CA THR A 59 -4.84 16.51 -14.60
C THR A 59 -3.43 16.08 -14.98
N SER A 60 -2.89 16.58 -16.09
CA SER A 60 -1.56 16.20 -16.56
C SER A 60 -0.43 16.78 -15.70
N SER A 61 -0.61 17.99 -15.16
CA SER A 61 0.41 18.66 -14.34
C SER A 61 0.61 17.94 -13.01
N SER A 62 -0.49 17.62 -12.31
CA SER A 62 -0.44 17.03 -10.97
C SER A 62 0.18 15.63 -10.96
N LEU A 63 -0.10 14.80 -11.97
CA LEU A 63 0.56 13.49 -12.10
C LEU A 63 2.07 13.63 -12.37
N SER A 64 2.48 14.63 -13.15
CA SER A 64 3.89 14.87 -13.42
C SER A 64 4.65 15.31 -12.16
N GLU A 65 4.02 16.09 -11.29
CA GLU A 65 4.56 16.51 -10.01
C GLU A 65 4.64 15.34 -9.03
N LEU A 66 3.59 14.50 -8.96
CA LEU A 66 3.61 13.29 -8.16
C LEU A 66 4.70 12.31 -8.61
N LYS A 67 4.94 12.19 -9.90
CA LYS A 67 6.05 11.40 -10.45
C LYS A 67 7.40 11.94 -10.01
N LYS A 68 7.64 13.25 -10.22
CA LYS A 68 8.87 13.92 -9.76
C LYS A 68 9.09 13.74 -8.26
N PHE A 69 8.03 13.88 -7.46
CA PHE A 69 8.10 13.65 -6.03
C PHE A 69 8.46 12.20 -5.72
N ASN A 70 7.81 11.22 -6.37
CA ASN A 70 8.12 9.80 -6.21
C ASN A 70 9.57 9.44 -6.57
N ASP A 71 10.15 10.10 -7.57
CA ASP A 71 11.53 9.86 -8.01
C ASP A 71 12.57 10.51 -7.08
N ASN A 72 12.25 11.68 -6.53
CA ASN A 72 13.12 12.39 -5.57
C ASN A 72 13.10 11.79 -4.16
N ASN A 73 12.11 10.96 -3.82
CA ASN A 73 11.99 10.35 -2.50
C ASN A 73 12.93 9.14 -2.34
N THR A 74 13.87 9.23 -1.41
CA THR A 74 14.85 8.15 -1.14
C THR A 74 14.23 6.95 -0.39
N SER A 75 13.24 7.19 0.48
CA SER A 75 12.65 6.11 1.28
C SER A 75 11.64 5.29 0.48
N ARG A 76 11.79 3.97 0.52
CA ARG A 76 10.80 3.01 -0.01
C ARG A 76 9.41 3.25 0.59
N SER A 77 9.32 3.64 1.86
CA SER A 77 8.02 3.87 2.52
C SER A 77 7.27 5.02 1.88
N SER A 78 7.95 6.14 1.64
CA SER A 78 7.38 7.33 1.01
C SER A 78 6.93 7.03 -0.41
N ARG A 79 7.74 6.31 -1.20
CA ARG A 79 7.36 5.91 -2.57
C ARG A 79 6.11 5.04 -2.58
N VAL A 80 6.00 4.06 -1.67
CA VAL A 80 4.78 3.23 -1.54
C VAL A 80 3.59 4.08 -1.12
N GLN A 81 3.76 5.01 -0.17
CA GLN A 81 2.71 5.91 0.27
C GLN A 81 2.19 6.79 -0.87
N ILE A 82 3.08 7.36 -1.71
CA ILE A 82 2.67 8.15 -2.88
C ILE A 82 1.86 7.30 -3.87
N LEU A 83 2.25 6.04 -4.10
CA LEU A 83 1.52 5.13 -4.98
C LEU A 83 0.10 4.80 -4.50
N THR A 84 -0.22 5.02 -3.22
CA THR A 84 -1.60 4.85 -2.72
C THR A 84 -2.58 5.90 -3.25
N LEU A 85 -2.07 7.02 -3.79
CA LEU A 85 -2.88 8.07 -4.40
C LEU A 85 -3.36 7.71 -5.81
N MET A 86 -2.84 6.63 -6.40
CA MET A 86 -3.20 6.24 -7.75
C MET A 86 -4.64 5.72 -7.82
N PRO A 87 -5.39 6.02 -8.90
CA PRO A 87 -6.76 5.55 -9.05
C PRO A 87 -6.87 4.02 -8.93
N SER A 88 -7.87 3.55 -8.19
CA SER A 88 -8.14 2.11 -8.02
C SER A 88 -8.47 1.41 -9.34
N SER A 89 -9.06 2.14 -10.28
CA SER A 89 -9.40 1.70 -11.64
C SER A 89 -8.19 1.41 -12.52
N TRP A 90 -6.99 1.89 -12.16
CA TRP A 90 -5.80 1.66 -12.98
C TRP A 90 -5.23 0.25 -12.78
N SER A 91 -4.81 -0.37 -13.88
CA SER A 91 -4.08 -1.63 -13.83
C SER A 91 -2.71 -1.45 -13.18
N VAL A 92 -2.15 -2.54 -12.66
CA VAL A 92 -0.78 -2.52 -12.08
C VAL A 92 0.23 -2.07 -13.13
N GLN A 93 0.09 -2.54 -14.38
CA GLN A 93 0.97 -2.17 -15.47
C GLN A 93 0.92 -0.68 -15.79
N LYS A 94 -0.28 -0.10 -15.87
CA LYS A 94 -0.45 1.34 -16.12
C LYS A 94 0.24 2.19 -15.05
N ILE A 95 0.14 1.80 -13.78
CA ILE A 95 0.80 2.52 -12.68
C ILE A 95 2.33 2.42 -12.81
N ILE A 96 2.86 1.24 -13.17
CA ILE A 96 4.29 1.05 -13.41
C ILE A 96 4.77 1.99 -14.52
N ASP A 97 4.08 2.01 -15.65
CA ASP A 97 4.49 2.79 -16.82
C ASP A 97 4.45 4.30 -16.53
N VAL A 98 3.43 4.78 -15.82
CA VAL A 98 3.27 6.20 -15.47
C VAL A 98 4.27 6.63 -14.39
N MET A 99 4.34 5.88 -13.28
CA MET A 99 5.06 6.28 -12.06
C MET A 99 6.50 5.75 -11.97
N GLY A 100 6.93 4.87 -12.88
CA GLY A 100 8.28 4.30 -12.85
C GLY A 100 8.58 3.43 -11.62
N ALA A 101 7.55 2.81 -11.04
CA ALA A 101 7.67 1.98 -9.85
C ALA A 101 7.77 0.49 -10.18
N THR A 102 8.37 -0.30 -9.28
CA THR A 102 8.39 -1.77 -9.45
C THR A 102 7.00 -2.38 -9.20
N LYS A 103 6.69 -3.49 -9.89
CA LYS A 103 5.44 -4.25 -9.70
C LYS A 103 5.14 -4.54 -8.23
N HIS A 104 6.15 -4.95 -7.48
CA HIS A 104 6.01 -5.28 -6.07
C HIS A 104 5.59 -4.06 -5.21
N MET A 105 6.11 -2.86 -5.48
CA MET A 105 5.70 -1.64 -4.76
C MET A 105 4.27 -1.25 -5.06
N VAL A 106 3.83 -1.38 -6.31
CA VAL A 106 2.45 -1.11 -6.71
C VAL A 106 1.48 -2.09 -6.04
N GLN A 107 1.84 -3.37 -5.98
CA GLN A 107 1.05 -4.38 -5.27
C GLN A 107 0.94 -4.09 -3.78
N ILE A 108 2.05 -3.69 -3.13
CA ILE A 108 2.02 -3.27 -1.73
C ILE A 108 1.11 -2.06 -1.56
N ALA A 109 1.22 -1.04 -2.41
CA ALA A 109 0.39 0.16 -2.31
C ALA A 109 -1.10 -0.17 -2.46
N LYS A 110 -1.48 -1.00 -3.44
CA LYS A 110 -2.88 -1.44 -3.60
C LYS A 110 -3.39 -2.23 -2.40
N LYS A 111 -2.60 -3.16 -1.87
CA LYS A 111 -2.94 -3.89 -0.64
C LYS A 111 -3.10 -2.94 0.54
N LEU A 112 -2.19 -1.97 0.66
CA LEU A 112 -2.19 -0.97 1.72
C LEU A 112 -3.43 -0.05 1.64
N VAL A 113 -3.87 0.33 0.44
CA VAL A 113 -5.13 1.08 0.23
C VAL A 113 -6.33 0.26 0.68
N ALA A 114 -6.37 -1.04 0.36
CA ALA A 114 -7.47 -1.91 0.78
C ALA A 114 -7.53 -2.10 2.31
N GLU A 115 -6.37 -2.17 2.98
CA GLU A 115 -6.29 -2.40 4.43
C GLU A 115 -6.43 -1.13 5.26
N LYS A 116 -5.85 -0.01 4.80
CA LYS A 116 -5.64 1.21 5.60
C LYS A 116 -6.05 2.51 4.92
N GLY A 117 -6.48 2.46 3.66
CA GLY A 117 -6.88 3.63 2.87
C GLY A 117 -5.72 4.36 2.18
N ILE A 118 -6.06 5.48 1.55
CA ILE A 118 -5.11 6.34 0.84
C ILE A 118 -4.15 7.03 1.82
N LEU A 119 -2.94 7.35 1.36
CA LEU A 119 -1.85 7.96 2.14
C LEU A 119 -1.41 7.16 3.37
N ALA A 120 -1.82 5.91 3.50
CA ALA A 120 -1.32 5.02 4.54
C ALA A 120 0.19 4.78 4.37
N THR A 121 0.90 4.73 5.50
CA THR A 121 2.34 4.42 5.52
C THR A 121 2.53 2.91 5.70
N PRO A 122 3.41 2.27 4.92
CA PRO A 122 3.72 0.85 5.12
C PRO A 122 4.35 0.64 6.50
N ALA A 123 4.02 -0.48 7.14
CA ALA A 123 4.55 -0.79 8.46
C ALA A 123 6.08 -0.85 8.44
N LYS A 124 6.72 -0.17 9.40
CA LYS A 124 8.16 -0.29 9.60
C LYS A 124 8.45 -1.71 10.09
N LYS A 125 9.45 -2.37 9.50
CA LYS A 125 9.95 -3.63 10.06
C LYS A 125 10.50 -3.32 11.46
N ILE A 126 9.81 -3.81 12.48
CA ILE A 126 10.32 -3.81 13.84
C ILE A 126 11.49 -4.79 13.85
N GLY A 127 12.64 -4.33 14.35
CA GLY A 127 13.82 -5.17 14.48
C GLY A 127 13.62 -6.29 15.48
N ARG A 128 14.63 -7.14 15.67
CA ARG A 128 14.61 -8.11 16.76
C ARG A 128 14.66 -7.34 18.08
N GLU A 129 13.67 -7.55 18.93
CA GLU A 129 13.67 -7.02 20.29
C GLU A 129 14.76 -7.73 21.11
N LEU A 130 15.43 -6.99 21.98
CA LEU A 130 16.37 -7.58 22.93
C LEU A 130 15.60 -8.46 23.91
N SER A 131 16.14 -9.65 24.23
CA SER A 131 15.53 -10.51 25.23
C SER A 131 15.54 -9.83 26.60
N ALA A 132 14.48 -10.04 27.39
CA ALA A 132 14.38 -9.50 28.74
C ALA A 132 15.57 -9.90 29.64
N GLU A 133 16.15 -11.08 29.40
CA GLU A 133 17.36 -11.58 30.05
C GLU A 133 18.59 -10.68 29.82
N LEU A 134 18.73 -10.07 28.65
CA LEU A 134 19.82 -9.13 28.35
C LEU A 134 19.46 -7.70 28.74
N LEU A 135 18.18 -7.35 28.74
CA LEU A 135 17.71 -6.02 29.12
C LEU A 135 18.00 -5.73 30.60
N PHE A 136 17.80 -6.72 31.48
CA PHE A 136 17.93 -6.55 32.92
C PHE A 136 19.37 -6.25 33.39
N PRO A 137 20.42 -6.98 32.95
CA PRO A 137 21.80 -6.62 33.23
C PRO A 137 22.20 -5.25 32.69
N VAL A 138 21.73 -4.87 31.50
CA VAL A 138 22.04 -3.55 30.90
C VAL A 138 21.38 -2.42 31.70
N MET A 139 20.12 -2.57 32.08
CA MET A 139 19.43 -1.62 32.97
C MET A 139 20.18 -1.49 34.30
N ASN A 140 20.56 -2.62 34.90
CA ASN A 140 21.23 -2.65 36.19
C ASN A 140 22.62 -2.03 36.13
N PHE A 141 23.40 -2.31 35.08
CA PHE A 141 24.71 -1.70 34.85
C PHE A 141 24.64 -0.17 34.87
N HIS A 142 23.66 0.41 34.18
CA HIS A 142 23.47 1.87 34.17
C HIS A 142 23.01 2.44 35.52
N ASN A 143 22.31 1.67 36.33
CA ASN A 143 21.84 2.14 37.64
C ASN A 143 22.97 2.14 38.67
N TYR A 144 23.86 1.14 38.68
CA TYR A 144 24.95 1.07 39.67
C TYR A 144 25.99 2.19 39.52
N ASP A 145 26.26 2.65 38.30
CA ASP A 145 27.22 3.72 38.01
C ASP A 145 26.74 5.11 38.52
N VAL A 146 25.42 5.27 38.73
CA VAL A 146 24.84 6.50 39.28
C VAL A 146 24.85 6.50 40.82
N PHE A 147 24.63 5.35 41.45
CA PHE A 147 24.57 5.25 42.92
C PHE A 147 25.94 5.31 43.62
N GLU A 148 27.01 4.87 42.97
CA GLU A 148 28.36 4.98 43.56
C GLU A 148 28.82 6.44 43.68
N ASN A 149 28.39 7.31 42.76
CA ASN A 149 28.77 8.72 42.80
C ASN A 149 28.03 9.50 43.91
N GLU A 150 26.80 9.13 44.28
CA GLU A 150 26.02 9.84 45.30
C GLU A 150 26.40 9.44 46.74
N LEU A 151 26.77 8.18 46.96
CA LEU A 151 27.21 7.70 48.28
C LEU A 151 28.61 8.21 48.67
N VAL A 152 29.49 8.47 47.69
CA VAL A 152 30.78 9.12 47.96
C VAL A 152 30.56 10.54 48.52
N TYR A 153 29.63 11.33 47.96
CA TYR A 153 29.33 12.67 48.49
C TYR A 153 28.74 12.66 49.90
N GLU A 154 27.91 11.68 50.25
CA GLU A 154 27.28 11.61 51.57
C GLU A 154 28.27 11.11 52.65
N VAL A 155 29.18 10.18 52.32
CA VAL A 155 30.21 9.70 53.25
C VAL A 155 31.28 10.75 53.51
N GLU A 156 31.71 11.51 52.50
CA GLU A 156 32.67 12.62 52.68
C GLU A 156 32.09 13.79 53.50
N ARG A 157 30.75 13.94 53.57
CA ARG A 157 30.06 14.97 54.38
C ARG A 157 30.18 14.71 55.88
N TRP A 158 30.17 13.45 56.31
CA TRP A 158 30.25 13.07 57.74
C TRP A 158 31.69 12.82 58.22
N ARG A 159 32.69 12.93 57.34
CA ARG A 159 34.11 12.73 57.66
C ARG A 159 34.83 14.01 58.12
N GLN A 160 34.21 15.19 58.04
CA GLN A 160 34.83 16.42 58.54
C GLN A 160 34.90 16.36 60.08
N PRO A 161 36.10 16.39 60.68
CA PRO A 161 36.20 16.57 62.12
C PRO A 161 35.55 17.91 62.46
N SER A 162 34.65 17.90 63.44
CA SER A 162 34.24 19.12 64.12
C SER A 162 35.49 19.74 64.75
N ASP A 163 36.11 20.69 64.04
CA ASP A 163 37.15 21.54 64.60
C ASP A 163 36.59 22.18 65.88
N SER A 164 37.32 21.95 66.98
CA SER A 164 37.06 22.43 68.34
C SER A 164 36.98 23.95 68.47
#